data_AF-A0A7J7GN54-F1
#
_entry.id   AF-A0A7J7GN54-F1
#
_cell.length_a   1.000
_cell.length_b   1.000
_cell.length_c   1.000
_cell.angle_alpha   90.00
_cell.angle_beta   90.00
_cell.angle_gamma   90.00
#
_symmetry.space_group_name_H-M   'P 1'
#
loop_
_entity.id
_entity.type
_entity.pdbx_description
1 polymer ?
#
loop_
_entity_poly.entity_id
_entity_poly.type
_entity_poly.pdbx_seq_one_letter_code
_entity_poly.pdbx_strand_id
1 'polypeptide(L)'
;MQQMLPVMIQPSLISYSFNSFPTPALLDVASISVDRILLLDSYFNVVFHGMKIALWRSMGYQNQAEHQAFAELLRDPHDDAQMIIRERFPVPRLVICDQHGSQVIIVALTSDLSLFTIIMIYFMHLHVYMSEISIIYLGI
;
A
#
# COMPACT_ATOMS: atom_id res chain seq x y z
N MET A 1 -10.03 29.45 -0.78
CA MET A 1 -10.58 28.20 -0.21
C MET A 1 -10.79 27.25 -1.37
N GLN A 2 -9.75 26.48 -1.74
CA GLN A 2 -9.84 25.55 -2.86
C GLN A 2 -10.73 24.38 -2.45
N GLN A 3 -11.81 24.21 -3.20
CA GLN A 3 -12.75 23.10 -3.05
C GLN A 3 -11.98 21.80 -3.28
N MET A 4 -11.90 20.98 -2.24
CA MET A 4 -11.30 19.67 -2.28
C MET A 4 -12.38 18.68 -2.73
N LEU A 5 -12.45 18.45 -4.03
CA LEU A 5 -13.29 17.39 -4.57
C LEU A 5 -12.82 16.04 -4.00
N PRO A 6 -13.73 15.12 -3.65
CA PRO A 6 -13.35 13.79 -3.20
C PRO A 6 -12.54 13.11 -4.30
N VAL A 7 -11.25 12.87 -4.04
CA VAL A 7 -10.38 12.11 -4.93
C VAL A 7 -10.92 10.68 -4.96
N MET A 8 -11.37 10.23 -6.13
CA MET A 8 -11.60 8.81 -6.37
C MET A 8 -10.24 8.11 -6.27
N ILE A 9 -9.97 7.46 -5.14
CA ILE A 9 -8.74 6.69 -4.94
C ILE A 9 -8.90 5.37 -5.68
N GLN A 10 -8.24 5.24 -6.82
CA GLN A 10 -8.08 3.97 -7.49
C GLN A 10 -6.93 3.21 -6.81
N PRO A 11 -7.19 2.07 -6.14
CA PRO A 11 -6.12 1.30 -5.53
C PRO A 11 -5.18 0.78 -6.62
N SER A 12 -3.89 0.81 -6.35
CA SER A 12 -2.85 0.29 -7.24
C SER A 12 -1.82 -0.51 -6.46
N LEU A 13 -1.20 -1.48 -7.14
CA LEU A 13 -0.16 -2.31 -6.57
C LEU A 13 1.08 -2.22 -7.46
N ILE A 14 2.21 -1.88 -6.87
CA ILE A 14 3.50 -1.83 -7.56
C ILE A 14 4.41 -2.90 -6.95
N SER A 15 5.06 -3.67 -7.80
CA SER A 15 5.98 -4.75 -7.42
C SER A 15 7.42 -4.34 -7.69
N TYR A 16 8.28 -4.53 -6.69
CA TYR A 16 9.72 -4.27 -6.72
C TYR A 16 10.47 -5.60 -6.56
N SER A 17 11.50 -5.79 -7.39
CA SER A 17 12.38 -6.97 -7.33
C SER A 17 13.78 -6.60 -7.81
N PHE A 18 14.79 -7.44 -7.51
CA PHE A 18 16.18 -7.15 -7.88
C PHE A 18 16.44 -7.03 -9.38
N ASN A 19 15.71 -7.78 -10.20
CA ASN A 19 16.03 -7.97 -11.61
C ASN A 19 15.02 -7.29 -12.54
N SER A 20 14.17 -6.43 -12.00
CA SER A 20 13.15 -5.72 -12.76
C SER A 20 12.95 -4.32 -12.20
N PHE A 21 12.67 -3.37 -13.09
CA PHE A 21 12.12 -2.09 -12.67
C PHE A 21 10.79 -2.30 -11.91
N PRO A 22 10.37 -1.32 -11.09
CA PRO A 22 9.05 -1.35 -10.48
C PRO A 22 7.96 -1.52 -11.55
N THR A 23 7.12 -2.55 -11.40
CA THR A 23 6.06 -2.83 -12.37
C THR A 23 4.70 -2.87 -11.69
N PRO A 24 3.62 -2.39 -12.35
CA PRO A 24 2.27 -2.62 -11.89
C PRO A 24 1.98 -4.12 -11.71
N ALA A 25 1.31 -4.47 -10.62
CA ALA A 25 0.90 -5.82 -10.29
C ALA A 25 -0.62 -5.89 -10.12
N LEU A 26 -1.18 -7.09 -10.25
CA LEU A 26 -2.60 -7.31 -10.02
C LEU A 26 -2.90 -7.21 -8.52
N LEU A 27 -4.05 -6.65 -8.15
CA LEU A 27 -4.57 -6.64 -6.77
C LEU A 27 -5.11 -8.01 -6.38
N ASP A 28 -4.23 -9.01 -6.39
CA ASP A 28 -4.50 -10.42 -6.16
C ASP A 28 -3.41 -11.02 -5.26
N VAL A 29 -3.76 -12.00 -4.46
CA VAL A 29 -2.84 -12.84 -3.68
C VAL A 29 -1.78 -13.49 -4.58
N ALA A 30 -2.11 -13.75 -5.85
CA ALA A 30 -1.14 -14.24 -6.85
C ALA A 30 0.07 -13.30 -7.06
N SER A 31 -0.05 -12.01 -6.73
CA SER A 31 1.05 -11.04 -6.78
C SER A 31 2.02 -11.13 -5.60
N ILE A 32 1.64 -11.85 -4.52
CA ILE A 32 2.48 -12.05 -3.34
C ILE A 32 3.57 -13.07 -3.67
N SER A 33 4.83 -12.63 -3.59
CA SER A 33 6.01 -13.50 -3.74
C SER A 33 6.98 -13.32 -2.58
N VAL A 34 7.72 -14.37 -2.27
CA VAL A 34 8.69 -14.39 -1.15
C VAL A 34 9.88 -13.45 -1.38
N ASP A 35 10.19 -13.12 -2.64
CA ASP A 35 11.38 -12.40 -3.08
C ASP A 35 11.08 -10.98 -3.61
N ARG A 36 9.86 -10.48 -3.40
CA ARG A 36 9.42 -9.17 -3.89
C ARG A 36 8.98 -8.26 -2.75
N ILE A 37 8.98 -6.97 -3.03
CA ILE A 37 8.33 -5.96 -2.18
C ILE A 37 7.12 -5.43 -2.96
N LEU A 38 6.01 -5.24 -2.27
CA LEU A 38 4.79 -4.69 -2.86
C LEU A 38 4.46 -3.36 -2.19
N LEU A 39 4.24 -2.32 -3.00
CA LEU A 39 3.65 -1.06 -2.55
C LEU A 39 2.18 -1.05 -2.97
N LEU A 40 1.29 -1.19 -1.99
CA LEU A 40 -0.14 -0.96 -2.17
C LEU A 40 -0.42 0.52 -1.90
N ASP A 41 -0.81 1.22 -2.95
CA ASP A 41 -1.31 2.57 -2.87
C ASP A 41 -2.85 2.54 -2.87
N SER A 42 -3.44 2.91 -1.74
CA SER A 42 -4.90 2.99 -1.56
C SER A 42 -5.23 4.20 -0.68
N TYR A 43 -6.37 4.19 0.02
CA TYR A 43 -6.64 5.19 1.07
C TYR A 43 -5.52 5.23 2.13
N PHE A 44 -4.84 4.10 2.34
CA PHE A 44 -3.59 3.96 3.09
C PHE A 44 -2.50 3.36 2.19
N ASN A 45 -1.24 3.66 2.49
CA ASN A 45 -0.09 3.10 1.79
C ASN A 45 0.45 1.90 2.58
N VAL A 46 0.68 0.77 1.92
CA VAL A 46 1.30 -0.41 2.55
C VAL A 46 2.55 -0.80 1.78
N VAL A 47 3.68 -0.91 2.47
CA VAL A 47 4.88 -1.56 1.95
C VAL A 47 4.97 -2.96 2.56
N PHE A 48 4.79 -3.97 1.73
CA PHE A 48 4.79 -5.37 2.10
C PHE A 48 6.06 -6.07 1.61
N HIS A 49 6.82 -6.65 2.54
CA HIS A 49 8.03 -7.40 2.24
C HIS A 49 7.75 -8.90 2.17
N GLY A 50 8.12 -9.53 1.06
CA GLY A 50 8.15 -10.99 0.94
C GLY A 50 9.07 -11.63 1.98
N MET A 51 8.84 -12.90 2.29
CA MET A 51 9.56 -13.64 3.34
C MET A 51 11.10 -13.52 3.23
N LYS A 52 11.66 -13.72 2.03
CA LYS A 52 13.11 -13.67 1.79
C LYS A 52 13.66 -12.26 1.99
N ILE A 53 12.93 -11.25 1.51
CA ILE A 53 13.31 -9.84 1.69
C ILE A 53 13.33 -9.48 3.18
N ALA A 54 12.29 -9.84 3.91
CA ALA A 54 12.21 -9.60 5.35
C ALA A 54 13.35 -10.30 6.12
N LEU A 55 13.68 -11.54 5.74
CA LEU A 55 14.78 -12.29 6.30
C LEU A 55 16.14 -11.64 6.01
N TRP A 56 16.39 -11.21 4.78
CA TRP A 56 17.63 -10.51 4.41
C TRP A 56 17.76 -9.16 5.14
N ARG A 57 16.64 -8.46 5.33
CA ARG A 57 16.60 -7.21 6.11
C ARG A 57 16.94 -7.44 7.58
N SER A 58 16.42 -8.51 8.18
CA SER A 58 16.69 -8.84 9.59
C SER A 58 18.12 -9.32 9.83
N MET A 59 18.73 -9.98 8.85
CA MET A 59 20.16 -10.33 8.86
C MET A 59 21.09 -9.13 8.61
N GLY A 60 20.54 -7.95 8.27
CA GLY A 60 21.30 -6.72 8.11
C GLY A 60 22.10 -6.66 6.81
N TYR A 61 21.72 -7.41 5.77
CA TYR A 61 22.41 -7.39 4.49
C TYR A 61 22.46 -5.99 3.85
N GLN A 62 21.45 -5.16 4.08
CA GLN A 62 21.41 -3.77 3.60
C GLN A 62 22.54 -2.88 4.14
N ASN A 63 23.21 -3.30 5.22
CA ASN A 63 24.33 -2.53 5.81
C ASN A 63 25.69 -2.95 5.24
N GLN A 64 25.74 -4.00 4.43
CA GLN A 64 26.99 -4.52 3.86
C GLN A 64 27.26 -3.83 2.51
N ALA A 65 28.51 -3.42 2.28
CA ALA A 65 28.89 -2.69 1.07
C ALA A 65 28.71 -3.55 -0.20
N GLU A 66 28.77 -4.86 -0.07
CA GLU A 66 28.56 -5.85 -1.12
C GLU A 66 27.09 -5.98 -1.53
N HIS A 67 26.16 -5.44 -0.73
CA HIS A 67 24.72 -5.58 -0.88
C HIS A 67 24.00 -4.23 -1.04
N GLN A 68 24.68 -3.25 -1.64
CA GLN A 68 24.08 -1.93 -1.95
C GLN A 68 22.78 -2.04 -2.75
N ALA A 69 22.71 -2.93 -3.74
CA ALA A 69 21.48 -3.17 -4.51
C ALA A 69 20.28 -3.58 -3.63
N PHE A 70 20.53 -4.27 -2.51
CA PHE A 70 19.47 -4.62 -1.57
C PHE A 70 19.03 -3.42 -0.73
N ALA A 71 19.97 -2.57 -0.33
CA ALA A 71 19.65 -1.32 0.37
C ALA A 71 18.80 -0.39 -0.52
N GLU A 72 19.12 -0.32 -1.81
CA GLU A 72 18.33 0.41 -2.82
C GLU A 72 16.93 -0.20 -2.96
N LEU A 73 16.82 -1.52 -3.15
CA LEU A 73 15.53 -2.20 -3.25
C LEU A 73 14.62 -1.95 -2.04
N LEU A 74 15.16 -1.84 -0.83
CA LEU A 74 14.39 -1.50 0.37
C LEU A 74 13.98 -0.03 0.41
N ARG A 75 14.74 0.87 -0.21
CA ARG A 75 14.49 2.32 -0.17
C ARG A 75 13.43 2.74 -1.19
N ASP A 76 13.51 2.22 -2.42
CA ASP A 76 12.64 2.62 -3.54
C ASP A 76 11.13 2.63 -3.20
N PRO A 77 10.52 1.57 -2.63
CA PRO A 77 9.10 1.59 -2.29
C PRO A 77 8.75 2.58 -1.16
N HIS A 78 9.71 2.91 -0.30
CA HIS A 78 9.51 3.92 0.74
C HIS A 78 9.52 5.33 0.16
N ASP A 79 10.44 5.63 -0.76
CA ASP A 79 10.51 6.93 -1.42
C ASP A 79 9.24 7.19 -2.24
N ASP A 80 8.77 6.20 -2.99
CA ASP A 80 7.52 6.27 -3.75
C ASP A 80 6.31 6.48 -2.82
N ALA A 81 6.23 5.74 -1.72
CA ALA A 81 5.18 5.94 -0.72
C ALA A 81 5.19 7.35 -0.13
N GLN A 82 6.37 7.92 0.15
CA GLN A 82 6.49 9.28 0.66
C GLN A 82 6.05 10.33 -0.36
N MET A 83 6.33 10.11 -1.65
CA MET A 83 5.84 10.98 -2.71
C MET A 83 4.31 10.99 -2.73
N ILE A 84 3.66 9.82 -2.70
CA ILE A 84 2.20 9.69 -2.64
C ILE A 84 1.62 10.40 -1.41
N ILE A 85 2.26 10.27 -0.25
CA ILE A 85 1.79 10.87 1.01
C ILE A 85 1.79 12.39 0.95
N ARG A 86 2.79 12.99 0.28
CA ARG A 86 2.93 14.45 0.16
C ARG A 86 1.90 15.06 -0.79
N GLU A 87 1.47 14.30 -1.80
CA GLU A 87 0.59 14.77 -2.85
C GLU A 87 -0.90 14.58 -2.53
N ARG A 88 -1.24 13.75 -1.53
CA ARG A 88 -2.62 13.40 -1.20
C ARG A 88 -3.16 14.08 0.05
N PHE A 89 -4.44 14.44 -0.03
CA PHE A 89 -5.26 14.80 1.11
C PHE A 89 -6.56 13.97 1.11
N PRO A 90 -6.98 13.40 2.25
CA PRO A 90 -6.29 13.41 3.55
C PRO A 90 -4.97 12.65 3.49
N VAL A 91 -4.03 13.02 4.36
CA VAL A 91 -2.67 12.43 4.38
C VAL A 91 -2.77 10.92 4.63
N PRO A 92 -2.34 10.07 3.68
CA PRO A 92 -2.38 8.61 3.85
C PRO A 92 -1.43 8.17 4.96
N ARG A 93 -1.81 7.13 5.71
CA ARG A 93 -0.91 6.47 6.66
C ARG A 93 -0.05 5.44 5.93
N LEU A 94 1.25 5.39 6.25
CA LEU A 94 2.16 4.34 5.79
C LEU A 94 2.19 3.19 6.79
N VAL A 95 1.94 1.97 6.32
CA VAL A 95 2.02 0.73 7.08
C VAL A 95 3.13 -0.14 6.47
N ILE A 96 4.00 -0.70 7.31
CA ILE A 96 5.05 -1.61 6.89
C ILE A 96 4.70 -3.00 7.40
N CYS A 97 4.69 -3.97 6.48
CA CYS A 97 4.36 -5.36 6.77
C CYS A 97 5.42 -6.30 6.20
N ASP A 98 5.61 -7.44 6.85
CA ASP A 98 6.49 -8.52 6.37
C ASP A 98 5.64 -9.78 6.31
N GLN A 99 5.80 -10.67 5.33
CA GLN A 99 4.96 -11.87 5.15
C GLN A 99 4.88 -12.83 6.35
N HIS A 100 5.79 -12.77 7.33
CA HIS A 100 5.80 -13.62 8.54
C HIS A 100 5.90 -12.83 9.86
N GLY A 101 5.74 -11.50 9.85
CA GLY A 101 5.71 -10.69 11.07
C GLY A 101 4.39 -10.83 11.85
N SER A 102 4.36 -10.48 13.14
CA SER A 102 3.09 -10.35 13.90
C SER A 102 2.12 -9.35 13.27
N GLN A 103 2.63 -8.43 12.46
CA GLN A 103 1.85 -7.46 11.66
C GLN A 103 1.19 -8.09 10.43
N VAL A 104 1.58 -9.31 10.05
CA VAL A 104 0.84 -10.13 9.06
C VAL A 104 -0.56 -10.37 9.55
N ILE A 105 -0.78 -10.53 10.86
CA ILE A 105 -2.11 -10.88 11.36
C ILE A 105 -3.09 -9.74 11.10
N ILE A 106 -2.65 -8.47 11.02
CA ILE A 106 -3.55 -7.36 10.68
C ILE A 106 -3.87 -7.34 9.17
N VAL A 107 -2.97 -7.82 8.30
CA VAL A 107 -3.16 -7.87 6.83
C VAL A 107 -3.62 -9.25 6.32
N ALA A 108 -3.50 -10.31 7.11
CA ALA A 108 -3.85 -11.70 6.78
C ALA A 108 -5.14 -12.16 7.46
N LEU A 109 -5.67 -11.42 8.45
CA LEU A 109 -7.08 -11.54 8.84
C LEU A 109 -8.03 -11.02 7.75
N THR A 110 -7.50 -10.44 6.67
CA THR A 110 -8.22 -10.21 5.42
C THR A 110 -7.85 -11.29 4.40
N SER A 111 -8.17 -12.54 4.69
CA SER A 111 -8.01 -13.67 3.75
C SER A 111 -8.88 -13.54 2.50
N ASP A 112 -9.68 -12.48 2.39
CA ASP A 112 -10.22 -12.00 1.13
C ASP A 112 -9.75 -10.56 0.89
N LEU A 113 -8.61 -10.42 0.19
CA LEU A 113 -8.14 -9.13 -0.34
C LEU A 113 -9.22 -8.46 -1.22
N SER A 114 -10.10 -9.27 -1.81
CA SER A 114 -11.30 -8.84 -2.53
C SER A 114 -12.33 -8.21 -1.59
N LEU A 115 -12.72 -8.87 -0.49
CA LEU A 115 -13.72 -8.34 0.44
C LEU A 115 -13.21 -7.13 1.22
N PHE A 116 -11.93 -7.05 1.59
CA PHE A 116 -11.45 -5.88 2.32
C PHE A 116 -11.32 -4.65 1.41
N THR A 117 -10.89 -4.85 0.16
CA THR A 117 -10.90 -3.78 -0.85
C THR A 117 -12.35 -3.41 -1.20
N ILE A 118 -13.26 -4.37 -1.35
CA ILE A 118 -14.69 -4.13 -1.59
C ILE A 118 -15.36 -3.48 -0.39
N ILE A 119 -15.05 -3.85 0.85
CA ILE A 119 -15.59 -3.26 2.09
C ILE A 119 -15.00 -1.87 2.30
N MET A 120 -13.71 -1.63 2.06
CA MET A 120 -13.12 -0.29 2.13
C MET A 120 -13.64 0.63 1.03
N ILE A 121 -13.82 0.11 -0.19
CA ILE A 121 -14.51 0.82 -1.28
C ILE A 121 -15.96 1.06 -0.90
N TYR A 122 -16.71 0.08 -0.38
CA TYR A 122 -18.12 0.26 0.06
C TYR A 122 -18.26 1.21 1.24
N PHE A 123 -17.32 1.21 2.19
CA PHE A 123 -17.36 2.08 3.37
C PHE A 123 -17.00 3.51 3.00
N MET A 124 -16.04 3.72 2.08
CA MET A 124 -15.79 5.05 1.51
C MET A 124 -16.92 5.49 0.57
N HIS A 125 -17.47 4.60 -0.25
CA HIS A 125 -18.61 4.92 -1.11
C HIS A 125 -19.85 5.23 -0.28
N LEU A 126 -20.12 4.54 0.83
CA LEU A 126 -21.24 4.82 1.73
C LEU A 126 -21.02 6.12 2.53
N HIS A 127 -19.79 6.45 2.93
CA HIS A 127 -19.52 7.74 3.58
C HIS A 127 -19.67 8.93 2.62
N VAL A 128 -19.23 8.75 1.37
CA VAL A 128 -19.45 9.72 0.27
C VAL A 128 -20.94 9.80 -0.10
N TYR A 129 -21.65 8.67 -0.21
CA TYR A 129 -23.08 8.62 -0.53
C TYR A 129 -23.95 9.19 0.60
N MET A 130 -23.60 8.96 1.87
CA MET A 130 -24.27 9.57 3.02
C MET A 130 -23.98 11.07 3.12
N SER A 131 -22.80 11.52 2.68
CA SER A 131 -22.52 12.95 2.58
C SER A 131 -23.29 13.64 1.45
N GLU A 132 -23.50 12.96 0.30
CA GLU A 132 -24.31 13.49 -0.80
C GLU A 132 -25.82 13.47 -0.49
N ILE A 133 -26.33 12.43 0.17
CA ILE A 133 -27.74 12.40 0.62
C ILE A 133 -28.00 13.51 1.65
N SER A 134 -27.05 13.81 2.53
CA SER A 134 -27.21 14.91 3.49
C SER A 134 -27.25 16.28 2.81
N ILE A 135 -26.47 16.50 1.74
CA ILE A 135 -26.51 17.73 0.93
C ILE A 135 -27.83 17.83 0.14
N ILE A 136 -28.31 16.72 -0.43
CA ILE A 136 -29.58 16.68 -1.18
C ILE A 136 -30.81 16.85 -0.27
N TYR A 137 -30.79 16.32 0.97
CA TYR A 137 -31.90 16.44 1.93
C TYR A 137 -31.87 17.70 2.80
N LEU A 138 -30.70 18.32 3.05
CA LEU A 138 -30.61 19.61 3.78
C LEU A 138 -30.61 20.84 2.86
N GLY A 139 -30.49 20.69 1.54
CA GLY A 139 -30.68 21.79 0.59
C GLY A 139 -29.77 22.99 0.83
N ILE A 140 -28.47 22.74 1.05
CA ILE A 140 -27.42 23.77 1.04
C ILE A 140 -26.58 23.57 -0.21
#